data_AF-A0AAC8YKQ9-F1
#
_entry.id   AF-A0AAC8YKQ9-F1
#
_cell.length_a   1.000
_cell.length_b   1.000
_cell.length_c   1.000
_cell.angle_alpha   90.00
_cell.angle_beta   90.00
_cell.angle_gamma   90.00
#
_symmetry.space_group_name_H-M   'P 1'
#
loop_
_entity.id
_entity.type
_entity.pdbx_description
1 polymer ?
#
loop_
_entity_poly.entity_id
_entity_poly.type
_entity_poly.pdbx_seq_one_letter_code
_entity_poly.pdbx_strand_id
1 'polypeptide(L)'
;MSFPKSGNILPNRSRGRPSKLSFARLVSTALRTSLKGQSSKIKTVALWTGANERTVKNWLSGERAPSGDHFLGLAANCPAVLAAFLAAIQRNDCLVMADIEEARAKVAAALTALDAVRAVQLEAATLPVNKC
;
A
#
# COMPACT_ATOMS: atom_id res chain seq x y z
N MET A 1 5.41 38.50 51.80
CA MET A 1 4.56 38.34 50.60
C MET A 1 5.03 37.10 49.85
N SER A 2 4.36 35.96 50.04
CA SER A 2 4.80 34.66 49.49
C SER A 2 3.92 34.26 48.31
N PHE A 3 4.54 33.90 47.18
CA PHE A 3 3.87 33.34 46.01
C PHE A 3 3.38 31.90 46.30
N PRO A 4 2.19 31.51 45.82
CA PRO A 4 1.69 30.15 46.02
C PRO A 4 2.47 29.15 45.16
N LYS A 5 2.97 28.10 45.81
CA LYS A 5 3.75 27.00 45.21
C LYS A 5 2.79 25.94 44.67
N SER A 6 2.08 26.23 43.59
CA SER A 6 1.33 25.22 42.82
C SER A 6 1.27 25.60 41.36
N GLY A 7 2.32 25.21 40.65
CA GLY A 7 2.39 25.31 39.20
C GLY A 7 2.92 24.00 38.64
N ASN A 8 2.10 22.93 38.65
CA ASN A 8 2.18 21.88 37.63
C ASN A 8 1.01 20.86 37.65
N ILE A 9 -0.23 21.28 37.93
CA ILE A 9 -1.37 20.40 37.65
C ILE A 9 -1.81 20.66 36.22
N LEU A 10 -1.12 20.02 35.27
CA LEU A 10 -1.62 19.92 33.91
C LEU A 10 -2.91 19.08 33.97
N PRO A 11 -4.07 19.60 33.51
CA PRO A 11 -5.28 18.80 33.48
C PRO A 11 -5.02 17.55 32.63
N ASN A 12 -5.23 16.40 33.25
CA ASN A 12 -5.14 15.09 32.61
C ASN A 12 -6.08 15.07 31.39
N ARG A 13 -5.51 15.34 30.20
CA ARG A 13 -6.20 15.44 28.91
C ARG A 13 -6.55 14.05 28.36
N SER A 14 -6.95 13.13 29.24
CA SER A 14 -7.43 11.78 28.92
C SER A 14 -8.94 11.75 28.70
N ARG A 15 -9.51 12.83 28.17
CA ARG A 15 -10.88 12.86 27.65
C ARG A 15 -10.85 13.44 26.25
N GLY A 16 -10.74 12.57 25.25
CA GLY A 16 -10.97 12.93 23.84
C GLY A 16 -9.74 12.99 22.91
N ARG A 17 -8.67 12.21 23.12
CA ARG A 17 -7.72 11.97 22.02
C ARG A 17 -8.21 10.78 21.19
N PRO A 18 -8.71 10.95 19.96
CA PRO A 18 -8.92 9.81 19.09
C PRO A 18 -7.58 9.09 18.95
N SER A 19 -7.65 7.78 19.06
CA SER A 19 -6.53 6.88 19.22
C SER A 19 -5.44 7.15 18.17
N LYS A 20 -4.25 7.59 18.59
CA LYS A 20 -3.03 7.50 17.76
C LYS A 20 -2.81 6.06 17.24
N LEU A 21 -3.43 5.09 17.91
CA LEU A 21 -3.47 3.67 17.60
C LEU A 21 -4.43 3.29 16.45
N SER A 22 -5.25 4.18 15.89
CA SER A 22 -6.13 3.82 14.75
C SER A 22 -5.36 3.80 13.42
N PHE A 23 -4.81 4.94 13.01
CA PHE A 23 -4.08 5.05 11.75
C PHE A 23 -2.76 4.27 11.76
N ALA A 24 -2.00 4.34 12.86
CA ALA A 24 -0.77 3.55 13.00
C ALA A 24 -1.04 2.04 12.88
N ARG A 25 -2.14 1.56 13.48
CA ARG A 25 -2.50 0.14 13.45
C ARG A 25 -3.07 -0.29 12.11
N LEU A 26 -3.82 0.58 11.44
CA LEU A 26 -4.27 0.36 10.07
C LEU A 26 -3.08 0.17 9.12
N VAL A 27 -2.11 1.10 9.17
CA VAL A 27 -0.91 1.00 8.32
C VAL A 27 -0.10 -0.25 8.69
N SER A 28 0.04 -0.55 9.98
CA SER A 28 0.81 -1.71 10.41
C SER A 28 0.18 -3.04 9.98
N THR A 29 -1.14 -3.18 10.07
CA THR A 29 -1.84 -4.39 9.62
C THR A 29 -1.73 -4.55 8.11
N ALA A 30 -1.96 -3.47 7.35
CA ALA A 30 -1.84 -3.48 5.90
C ALA A 30 -0.42 -3.87 5.43
N LEU A 31 0.62 -3.25 6.01
CA LEU A 31 2.02 -3.56 5.68
C LEU A 31 2.38 -5.00 6.04
N ARG A 32 1.96 -5.48 7.23
CA ARG A 32 2.26 -6.85 7.67
C ARG A 32 1.59 -7.90 6.79
N THR A 33 0.38 -7.63 6.33
CA THR A 33 -0.34 -8.51 5.40
C THR A 33 0.31 -8.52 4.03
N SER A 34 0.63 -7.34 3.47
CA SER A 34 1.24 -7.22 2.14
C SER A 34 2.66 -7.77 2.06
N LEU A 35 3.43 -7.68 3.15
CA LEU A 35 4.84 -8.08 3.20
C LEU A 35 5.04 -9.38 4.00
N LYS A 36 3.99 -10.20 4.12
CA LYS A 36 4.06 -11.51 4.76
C LYS A 36 5.02 -12.40 3.95
N GLY A 37 5.97 -13.04 4.62
CA GLY A 37 6.98 -13.90 3.98
C GLY A 37 8.21 -13.19 3.38
N GLN A 38 8.19 -11.85 3.23
CA GLN A 38 9.38 -11.13 2.76
C GLN A 38 10.40 -10.93 3.90
N SER A 39 11.61 -11.48 3.75
CA SER A 39 12.71 -11.31 4.73
C SER A 39 13.27 -9.88 4.76
N SER A 40 13.19 -9.16 3.64
CA SER A 40 13.72 -7.79 3.47
C SER A 40 12.68 -6.68 3.69
N LYS A 41 11.50 -6.99 4.24
CA LYS A 41 10.35 -6.05 4.32
C LYS A 41 10.68 -4.65 4.86
N ILE A 42 11.56 -4.57 5.86
CA ILE A 42 11.97 -3.30 6.47
C ILE A 42 12.78 -2.46 5.49
N LYS A 43 13.72 -3.08 4.77
CA LYS A 43 14.55 -2.41 3.77
C LYS A 43 13.73 -1.97 2.56
N THR A 44 12.80 -2.82 2.11
CA THR A 44 11.88 -2.49 1.02
C THR A 44 11.05 -1.25 1.35
N VAL A 45 10.47 -1.20 2.54
CA VAL A 45 9.66 -0.05 2.97
C VAL A 45 10.52 1.20 3.19
N ALA A 46 11.74 1.04 3.72
CA ALA A 46 12.69 2.15 3.84
C ALA A 46 13.04 2.74 2.45
N LEU A 47 13.24 1.89 1.45
CA LEU A 47 13.52 2.32 0.08
C LEU A 47 12.37 3.13 -0.52
N TRP A 48 11.12 2.71 -0.32
CA TRP A 48 9.94 3.42 -0.85
C TRP A 48 9.70 4.78 -0.20
N THR A 49 10.09 4.93 1.05
CA THR A 49 9.71 6.09 1.88
C THR A 49 10.86 7.01 2.21
N GLY A 50 12.11 6.60 1.96
CA GLY A 50 13.32 7.30 2.41
C GLY A 50 13.50 7.28 3.94
N ALA A 51 12.65 6.57 4.68
CA ALA A 51 12.71 6.52 6.13
C ALA A 51 13.80 5.57 6.63
N ASN A 52 14.35 5.87 7.80
CA ASN A 52 15.29 4.96 8.45
C ASN A 52 14.59 3.66 8.92
N GLU A 53 15.36 2.58 9.03
CA GLU A 53 14.82 1.26 9.39
C GLU A 53 14.14 1.23 10.77
N ARG A 54 14.59 2.05 11.74
CA ARG A 54 13.97 2.12 13.07
C ARG A 54 12.56 2.70 12.99
N THR A 55 12.37 3.73 12.19
CA THR A 55 11.06 4.36 11.94
C THR A 55 10.13 3.37 11.25
N VAL A 56 10.62 2.65 10.24
CA VAL A 56 9.86 1.58 9.57
C VAL A 56 9.46 0.46 10.54
N LYS A 57 10.36 0.03 11.43
CA LYS A 57 10.04 -0.95 12.49
C LYS A 57 8.91 -0.45 13.40
N ASN A 58 8.92 0.83 13.78
CA ASN A 58 7.87 1.42 14.60
C ASN A 58 6.51 1.48 13.87
N TRP A 59 6.51 1.62 12.55
CA TRP A 59 5.28 1.54 11.75
C TRP A 59 4.77 0.12 11.65
N LEU A 60 5.66 -0.86 11.43
CA LEU A 60 5.30 -2.28 11.38
C LEU A 60 4.80 -2.80 12.74
N SER A 61 5.29 -2.27 13.86
CA SER A 61 4.75 -2.57 15.19
C SER A 61 3.43 -1.86 15.47
N GLY A 62 3.08 -0.83 14.71
CA GLY A 62 1.93 0.04 14.95
C GLY A 62 2.10 0.99 16.14
N GLU A 63 3.32 1.13 16.67
CA GLU A 63 3.62 2.04 17.77
C GLU A 63 3.57 3.50 17.32
N ARG A 64 3.96 3.77 16.07
CA ARG A 64 3.92 5.10 15.46
C ARG A 64 3.26 5.04 14.09
N ALA A 65 2.57 6.11 13.74
CA ALA A 65 2.09 6.30 12.37
C ALA A 65 3.18 6.91 11.48
N PRO A 66 3.16 6.64 10.16
CA PRO A 66 3.92 7.44 9.21
C PRO A 66 3.41 8.89 9.19
N SER A 67 4.30 9.84 8.86
CA SER A 67 3.85 11.19 8.49
C SER A 67 3.18 11.17 7.12
N GLY A 68 2.55 12.29 6.72
CA GLY A 68 1.91 12.42 5.41
C GLY A 68 2.83 12.06 4.24
N ASP A 69 4.05 12.60 4.22
CA ASP A 69 5.02 12.35 3.13
C ASP A 69 5.41 10.88 3.04
N HIS A 70 5.71 10.26 4.19
CA HIS A 70 6.04 8.84 4.23
C HIS A 70 4.84 7.97 3.85
N PHE A 71 3.63 8.37 4.25
CA PHE A 71 2.41 7.67 3.87
C PHE A 71 2.17 7.74 2.36
N LEU A 72 2.44 8.87 1.71
CA LEU A 72 2.33 9.00 0.26
C LEU A 72 3.26 8.01 -0.46
N GLY A 73 4.52 7.90 0.00
CA GLY A 73 5.45 6.89 -0.50
C GLY A 73 4.97 5.45 -0.28
N LEU A 74 4.36 5.17 0.87
CA LEU A 74 3.75 3.87 1.15
C LEU A 74 2.56 3.58 0.24
N ALA A 75 1.63 4.53 0.10
CA ALA A 75 0.42 4.36 -0.67
C ALA A 75 0.71 4.19 -2.17
N ALA A 76 1.76 4.85 -2.69
CA ALA A 76 2.19 4.72 -4.07
C ALA A 76 2.79 3.34 -4.39
N ASN A 77 3.45 2.70 -3.42
CA ASN A 77 4.18 1.44 -3.64
C ASN A 77 3.47 0.20 -3.06
N CYS A 78 2.49 0.39 -2.18
CA CYS A 78 1.78 -0.68 -1.51
C CYS A 78 0.26 -0.49 -1.64
N PRO A 79 -0.38 -1.13 -2.63
CA PRO A 79 -1.82 -1.05 -2.85
C PRO A 79 -2.65 -1.44 -1.62
N ALA A 80 -2.17 -2.40 -0.82
CA ALA A 80 -2.85 -2.82 0.40
C ALA A 80 -2.94 -1.71 1.46
N VAL A 81 -1.92 -0.84 1.55
CA VAL A 81 -1.94 0.31 2.48
C VAL A 81 -2.93 1.37 1.99
N LEU A 82 -2.93 1.66 0.69
CA LEU A 82 -3.90 2.57 0.09
C LEU A 82 -5.34 2.05 0.25
N ALA A 83 -5.56 0.76 0.02
CA ALA A 83 -6.86 0.12 0.18
C ALA A 83 -7.36 0.15 1.62
N ALA A 84 -6.51 -0.18 2.59
CA ALA A 84 -6.87 -0.10 4.00
C ALA A 84 -7.23 1.34 4.41
N PHE A 85 -6.53 2.35 3.89
CA PHE A 85 -6.83 3.75 4.17
C PHE A 85 -8.17 4.19 3.58
N LEU A 86 -8.42 3.90 2.31
CA LEU A 86 -9.68 4.22 1.63
C LEU A 86 -10.88 3.54 2.30
N ALA A 87 -10.72 2.27 2.70
CA ALA A 87 -11.75 1.55 3.46
C ALA A 87 -12.04 2.20 4.83
N ALA A 88 -11.00 2.69 5.52
CA ALA A 88 -11.17 3.32 6.83
C ALA A 88 -11.84 4.69 6.78
N ILE A 89 -11.75 5.41 5.66
CA ILE A 89 -12.50 6.65 5.41
C ILE A 89 -13.85 6.39 4.69
N GLN A 90 -14.27 5.12 4.62
CA GLN A 90 -15.52 4.68 3.98
C GLN A 90 -15.62 5.05 2.50
N ARG A 91 -14.48 5.25 1.82
CA ARG A 91 -14.37 5.51 0.38
C ARG A 91 -14.02 4.26 -0.41
N ASN A 92 -14.82 3.20 -0.22
CA ASN A 92 -14.65 1.94 -0.95
C ASN A 92 -15.01 2.08 -2.44
N ASP A 93 -15.77 3.11 -2.81
CA ASP A 93 -16.11 3.49 -4.18
C ASP A 93 -14.86 3.69 -5.05
N CYS A 94 -13.80 4.26 -4.48
CA CYS A 94 -12.52 4.47 -5.18
C CYS A 94 -11.75 3.17 -5.46
N LEU A 95 -11.95 2.12 -4.65
CA LEU A 95 -11.28 0.83 -4.83
C LEU A 95 -11.91 0.06 -5.99
N VAL A 96 -13.24 0.00 -6.04
CA VAL A 96 -13.98 -0.72 -7.07
C VAL A 96 -13.66 -0.20 -8.47
N MET A 97 -13.52 1.12 -8.62
CA MET A 97 -13.20 1.72 -9.93
C MET A 97 -11.77 1.41 -10.39
N ALA A 98 -10.80 1.42 -9.48
CA ALA A 98 -9.41 1.07 -9.79
C ALA A 98 -9.26 -0.41 -10.18
N ASP A 99 -9.94 -1.31 -9.46
CA ASP A 99 -9.91 -2.75 -9.73
C ASP A 99 -10.50 -3.11 -11.10
N ILE A 100 -11.56 -2.40 -11.54
CA ILE A 100 -12.19 -2.65 -12.84
C ILE A 100 -11.25 -2.28 -14.00
N GLU A 101 -10.56 -1.13 -13.91
CA GLU A 101 -9.63 -0.71 -14.97
C GLU A 101 -8.38 -1.59 -15.00
N GLU A 102 -7.86 -2.01 -13.85
CA GLU A 102 -6.76 -2.99 -13.79
C GLU A 102 -7.19 -4.35 -14.37
N ALA A 103 -8.40 -4.82 -14.05
CA ALA A 103 -8.95 -6.05 -14.61
C ALA A 103 -9.11 -5.95 -16.13
N ARG A 104 -9.63 -4.82 -16.64
CA ARG A 104 -9.72 -4.55 -18.08
C ARG A 104 -8.36 -4.57 -18.76
N ALA A 105 -7.35 -3.93 -18.17
CA ALA A 105 -5.99 -3.92 -18.70
C ALA A 105 -5.40 -5.33 -18.79
N LYS A 106 -5.59 -6.16 -17.76
CA LYS A 106 -5.14 -7.56 -17.77
C LYS A 106 -5.85 -8.40 -18.83
N VAL A 107 -7.17 -8.23 -18.98
CA VAL A 107 -7.95 -8.91 -20.04
C VAL A 107 -7.49 -8.48 -21.42
N ALA A 108 -7.26 -7.18 -21.65
CA ALA A 108 -6.74 -6.67 -22.92
C ALA A 108 -5.35 -7.25 -23.24
N ALA A 109 -4.46 -7.30 -22.26
CA ALA A 109 -3.13 -7.90 -22.44
C ALA A 109 -3.21 -9.40 -22.78
N ALA A 110 -4.12 -10.14 -22.14
CA ALA A 110 -4.34 -11.55 -22.45
C ALA A 110 -4.89 -11.76 -23.86
N LEU A 111 -5.83 -10.93 -24.32
CA LEU A 111 -6.36 -10.97 -25.70
C LEU A 111 -5.26 -10.70 -26.72
N THR A 112 -4.44 -9.68 -26.51
CA THR A 112 -3.29 -9.38 -27.39
C THR A 112 -2.32 -10.56 -27.49
N ALA A 113 -2.05 -11.24 -26.36
CA ALA A 113 -1.20 -12.42 -26.36
C ALA A 113 -1.82 -13.58 -27.17
N LEU A 114 -3.14 -13.79 -27.07
CA LEU A 114 -3.84 -14.80 -27.86
C LEU A 114 -3.83 -14.48 -29.36
N ASP A 115 -4.04 -13.22 -29.74
CA ASP A 115 -3.99 -12.78 -31.13
C ASP A 115 -2.58 -12.94 -31.71
N ALA A 116 -1.54 -12.67 -30.93
CA ALA A 116 -0.15 -12.91 -31.35
C ALA A 116 0.12 -14.41 -31.60
N VAL A 117 -0.37 -15.30 -30.73
CA VAL A 117 -0.26 -16.76 -30.93
C VAL A 117 -1.02 -17.19 -32.18
N ARG A 118 -2.21 -16.66 -32.41
CA ARG A 118 -3.01 -16.94 -33.61
C ARG A 118 -2.30 -16.50 -34.89
N ALA A 119 -1.65 -15.33 -34.89
CA ALA A 119 -0.89 -14.83 -36.03
C ALA A 119 0.27 -15.77 -36.39
N VAL A 120 1.03 -16.24 -35.39
CA VAL A 120 2.12 -17.21 -35.59
C VAL A 120 1.60 -18.54 -36.16
N GLN A 121 0.45 -19.03 -35.69
CA GLN A 121 -0.17 -20.25 -36.21
C GLN A 121 -0.64 -20.11 -37.66
N LEU A 122 -1.17 -18.94 -38.04
CA LEU A 122 -1.58 -18.66 -39.42
C LEU A 122 -0.37 -18.58 -40.36
N GLU A 123 0.70 -17.91 -39.95
CA GLU A 123 1.93 -17.79 -40.74
C GLU A 123 2.61 -19.16 -40.98
N ALA A 124 2.63 -20.02 -39.95
CA ALA A 124 3.10 -21.41 -40.07
C ALA A 124 2.24 -22.27 -41.01
N ALA A 125 0.95 -21.99 -41.13
CA ALA A 125 0.04 -22.69 -42.04
C ALA A 125 0.12 -22.22 -43.50
N THR A 126 0.78 -21.08 -43.78
CA THR A 126 0.82 -20.46 -45.11
C THR A 126 2.12 -20.74 -45.87
N LEU A 127 3.08 -21.48 -45.30
CA LEU A 127 4.30 -21.88 -46.03
C LEU A 127 3.96 -22.92 -47.11
N PRO A 128 4.19 -22.62 -48.41
CA PRO A 128 3.90 -23.56 -49.48
C PRO A 128 4.86 -24.75 -49.39
N VAL A 129 4.28 -25.94 -49.32
CA VAL A 129 4.93 -27.22 -49.63
C VAL A 129 5.40 -27.15 -51.09
N ASN A 130 6.57 -26.56 -51.33
CA ASN A 130 7.17 -26.61 -52.64
C ASN A 130 7.96 -27.92 -52.75
N LYS A 131 7.39 -28.84 -53.52
CA LYS A 131 7.99 -30.11 -53.93
C LYS A 131 9.28 -29.84 -54.69
N CYS A 132 10.37 -30.47 -54.26
CA CYS A 132 11.44 -31.02 -55.10
C CYS A 132 11.97 -32.26 -54.37
#